data_AF-A0ABD4WQL7-F1
#
_entry.id   AF-A0ABD4WQL7-F1
#
_cell.length_a   1.000
_cell.length_b   1.000
_cell.length_c   1.000
_cell.angle_alpha   90.00
_cell.angle_beta   90.00
_cell.angle_gamma   90.00
#
_symmetry.space_group_name_H-M   'P 1'
#
loop_
_entity.id
_entity.type
_entity.pdbx_description
1 polymer ?
#
loop_
_entity_poly.entity_id
_entity_poly.type
_entity_poly.pdbx_seq_one_letter_code
_entity_poly.pdbx_strand_id
1 'polypeptide(L)'
;MNSNLTNDHFRTVKAGTLNVCIIVLPGAKVDRNSTDNQSIVPNRVKRDIAAANKIWKQYEKNRLIQGVTFTITRSVVFLENISGIVSNAENFPIGGSSHLTMVQAMLKTGRKVCQNADVYVFYMNGNRFGPVNFDYSSTLAVTYNSFPLIIMTNASTDEYLLAHELGHFMFITNRFNETDDPEPFHELDGNHNRTPSNLMFPTPEFWPIVPEITSEQIHKALNSRVFYS
;
A
#
# COMPACT_ATOMS: atom_id res chain seq x y z
N MET A 1 -39.19 17.62 -31.17
CA MET A 1 -37.85 17.00 -31.08
C MET A 1 -37.45 17.04 -29.61
N ASN A 2 -37.50 15.90 -28.93
CA ASN A 2 -37.12 15.77 -27.53
C ASN A 2 -35.60 15.60 -27.45
N SER A 3 -34.88 16.62 -26.97
CA SER A 3 -33.48 16.48 -26.57
C SER A 3 -33.45 16.00 -25.11
N ASN A 4 -33.19 14.71 -24.93
CA ASN A 4 -32.96 14.12 -23.63
C ASN A 4 -31.73 14.72 -22.96
N LEU A 5 -31.96 15.27 -21.78
CA LEU A 5 -30.98 15.43 -20.71
C LEU A 5 -30.24 14.11 -20.49
N THR A 6 -28.92 14.09 -20.68
CA THR A 6 -28.08 13.11 -20.01
C THR A 6 -27.48 13.79 -18.79
N ASN A 7 -28.00 13.39 -17.62
CA ASN A 7 -27.36 13.56 -16.33
C ASN A 7 -25.92 13.04 -16.43
N ASP A 8 -24.96 13.94 -16.64
CA ASP A 8 -23.58 13.66 -16.24
C ASP A 8 -23.60 13.59 -14.72
N HIS A 9 -23.58 12.37 -14.20
CA HIS A 9 -23.24 12.13 -12.81
C HIS A 9 -21.90 12.81 -12.56
N PHE A 10 -21.91 13.94 -11.85
CA PHE A 10 -20.71 14.55 -11.30
C PHE A 10 -19.98 13.48 -10.49
N ARG A 11 -18.94 12.88 -11.07
CA ARG A 11 -18.06 11.95 -10.38
C ARG A 11 -17.45 12.70 -9.20
N THR A 12 -17.77 12.25 -7.99
CA THR A 12 -17.25 12.85 -6.76
C THR A 12 -15.75 12.61 -6.69
N VAL A 13 -14.96 13.66 -6.94
CA VAL A 13 -13.51 13.61 -6.73
C VAL A 13 -13.25 13.47 -5.24
N LYS A 14 -12.65 12.35 -4.81
CA LYS A 14 -12.07 12.26 -3.46
C LYS A 14 -10.89 13.21 -3.42
N ALA A 15 -10.84 14.12 -2.45
CA ALA A 15 -9.78 15.12 -2.31
C ALA A 15 -8.43 14.48 -1.88
N GLY A 16 -7.84 13.64 -2.75
CA GLY A 16 -6.59 12.92 -2.49
C GLY A 16 -6.65 12.04 -1.24
N THR A 17 -7.82 11.53 -0.86
CA THR A 17 -7.98 10.69 0.33
C THR A 17 -8.15 9.23 -0.07
N LEU A 18 -7.25 8.38 0.41
CA LEU A 18 -7.20 6.96 0.13
C LEU A 18 -7.67 6.18 1.36
N ASN A 19 -8.73 5.39 1.18
CA ASN A 19 -9.31 4.56 2.22
C ASN A 19 -8.55 3.23 2.33
N VAL A 20 -7.85 3.03 3.43
CA VAL A 20 -7.05 1.84 3.69
C VAL A 20 -7.83 0.88 4.60
N CYS A 21 -7.90 -0.39 4.23
CA CYS A 21 -8.37 -1.46 5.09
C CYS A 21 -7.17 -2.25 5.61
N ILE A 22 -7.07 -2.41 6.93
CA ILE A 22 -5.96 -3.13 7.55
C ILE A 22 -6.42 -4.50 8.01
N ILE A 23 -5.73 -5.53 7.54
CA ILE A 23 -5.98 -6.92 7.95
C ILE A 23 -4.68 -7.48 8.51
N VAL A 24 -4.71 -7.95 9.75
CA VAL A 24 -3.55 -8.53 10.40
C VAL A 24 -3.79 -10.02 10.55
N LEU A 25 -2.92 -10.82 9.92
CA LEU A 25 -2.98 -12.27 9.95
C LEU A 25 -2.28 -12.81 11.21
N PRO A 26 -2.58 -14.06 11.61
CA PRO A 26 -1.95 -14.69 12.77
C PRO A 26 -0.42 -14.65 12.69
N GLY A 27 0.23 -14.29 13.80
CA GLY A 27 1.70 -14.22 13.91
C GLY A 27 2.35 -12.97 13.32
N ALA A 28 1.58 -12.05 12.72
CA ALA A 28 2.11 -10.76 12.31
C ALA A 28 2.51 -9.90 13.53
N LYS A 29 3.74 -9.38 13.51
CA LYS A 29 4.32 -8.51 14.53
C LYS A 29 3.87 -7.07 14.28
N VAL A 30 2.80 -6.67 14.96
CA VAL A 30 2.18 -5.34 14.81
C VAL A 30 2.12 -4.54 16.11
N ASP A 31 2.90 -4.93 17.12
CA ASP A 31 3.01 -4.24 18.41
C ASP A 31 1.65 -4.04 19.11
N ARG A 32 0.87 -5.12 19.20
CA ARG A 32 -0.45 -5.18 19.85
C ARG A 32 -0.34 -5.77 21.26
N ASN A 33 -1.14 -5.28 22.21
CA ASN A 33 -1.27 -5.93 23.52
C ASN A 33 -2.20 -7.14 23.43
N SER A 34 -1.86 -8.22 24.14
CA SER A 34 -2.66 -9.46 24.13
C SER A 34 -4.11 -9.27 24.59
N THR A 35 -4.39 -8.21 25.36
CA THR A 35 -5.71 -7.83 25.86
C THR A 35 -6.51 -6.92 24.92
N ASP A 36 -5.88 -6.39 23.86
CA ASP A 36 -6.56 -5.48 22.92
C ASP A 36 -7.70 -6.21 22.19
N ASN A 37 -8.78 -5.51 21.86
CA ASN A 37 -9.83 -6.04 20.98
C ASN A 37 -9.26 -6.28 19.56
N GLN A 38 -9.75 -7.30 18.86
CA GLN A 38 -9.41 -7.59 17.46
C GLN A 38 -9.69 -6.44 16.48
N SER A 39 -10.54 -5.46 16.85
CA SER A 39 -10.83 -4.28 16.02
C SER A 39 -9.94 -3.06 16.32
N ILE A 40 -9.05 -3.14 17.31
CA ILE A 40 -8.11 -2.05 17.61
C ILE A 40 -7.06 -1.98 16.51
N VAL A 41 -6.77 -0.76 16.04
CA VAL A 41 -5.64 -0.49 15.15
C VAL A 41 -4.33 -0.70 15.95
N PRO A 42 -3.46 -1.66 15.57
CA PRO A 42 -2.20 -1.91 16.27
C PRO A 42 -1.21 -0.75 16.19
N ASN A 43 -0.23 -0.69 17.11
CA ASN A 43 0.70 0.45 17.19
C ASN A 43 1.61 0.57 15.97
N ARG A 44 2.12 -0.55 15.44
CA ARG A 44 2.88 -0.56 14.18
C ARG A 44 2.08 0.05 13.04
N VAL A 45 0.83 -0.37 12.88
CA VAL A 45 -0.06 0.12 11.82
C VAL A 45 -0.29 1.63 11.95
N LYS A 46 -0.50 2.13 13.18
CA LYS A 46 -0.65 3.57 13.42
C LYS A 46 0.61 4.35 13.01
N ARG A 47 1.78 3.84 13.37
CA ARG A 47 3.08 4.43 13.02
C ARG A 47 3.27 4.48 11.50
N ASP A 48 3.08 3.36 10.82
CA ASP A 48 3.28 3.25 9.37
C ASP A 48 2.31 4.18 8.60
N ILE A 49 1.04 4.26 9.02
CA ILE A 49 0.06 5.21 8.42
C ILE A 49 0.36 6.68 8.77
N ALA A 50 0.89 6.97 9.97
CA ALA A 50 1.31 8.31 10.34
C ALA A 50 2.53 8.76 9.50
N ALA A 51 3.52 7.88 9.30
CA ALA A 51 4.67 8.12 8.44
C ALA A 51 4.23 8.38 6.98
N ALA A 52 3.32 7.55 6.45
CA ALA A 52 2.74 7.76 5.13
C ALA A 52 2.01 9.11 5.00
N ASN A 53 1.18 9.48 5.98
CA ASN A 53 0.49 10.77 6.00
C ASN A 53 1.44 11.97 6.17
N LYS A 54 2.61 11.77 6.78
CA LYS A 54 3.63 12.81 6.93
C LYS A 54 4.37 13.06 5.62
N ILE A 55 4.82 12.00 4.94
CA ILE A 55 5.69 12.12 3.76
C ILE A 55 4.92 12.53 2.50
N TRP A 56 3.72 12.01 2.28
CA TRP A 56 2.91 12.29 1.09
C TRP A 56 2.23 13.67 1.10
N LYS A 57 2.64 14.57 1.98
CA LYS A 57 2.09 15.93 2.11
C LYS A 57 3.19 16.96 2.01
N GLN A 58 3.01 17.92 1.12
CA GLN A 58 3.92 19.04 0.93
C GLN A 58 3.35 20.32 1.55
N TYR A 59 4.16 20.96 2.40
CA TYR A 59 3.79 22.20 3.07
C TYR A 59 4.69 23.35 2.64
N GLU A 60 4.12 24.54 2.52
CA GLU A 60 4.84 25.80 2.35
C GLU A 60 4.33 26.78 3.42
N LYS A 61 5.23 27.34 4.23
CA LYS A 61 4.87 28.27 5.33
C LYS A 61 3.72 27.74 6.20
N ASN A 62 3.78 26.46 6.57
CA ASN A 62 2.76 25.72 7.34
C ASN A 62 1.39 25.55 6.66
N ARG A 63 1.26 25.88 5.37
CA ARG A 63 0.06 25.61 4.56
C ARG A 63 0.28 24.37 3.71
N LEU A 64 -0.66 23.43 3.76
CA LEU A 64 -0.67 22.28 2.84
C LEU A 64 -0.86 22.79 1.40
N ILE A 65 0.10 22.50 0.53
CA ILE A 65 0.06 22.89 -0.89
C ILE A 65 -0.54 21.77 -1.73
N GLN A 66 -0.09 20.54 -1.50
CA GLN A 66 -0.60 19.34 -2.13
C GLN A 66 -0.29 18.13 -1.25
N GLY A 67 -1.06 17.07 -1.40
CA GLY A 67 -0.75 15.83 -0.73
C GLY A 67 -1.88 14.82 -0.76
N VAL A 68 -1.51 13.59 -0.46
CA VAL A 68 -2.43 12.47 -0.28
C VAL A 68 -2.64 12.26 1.21
N THR A 69 -3.86 11.90 1.60
CA THR A 69 -4.20 11.49 2.97
C THR A 69 -4.60 10.02 2.97
N PHE A 70 -4.08 9.25 3.93
CA PHE A 70 -4.43 7.84 4.11
C PHE A 70 -5.28 7.68 5.37
N THR A 71 -6.48 7.15 5.20
CA THR A 71 -7.44 6.97 6.30
C THR A 71 -7.69 5.49 6.49
N ILE A 72 -7.43 4.98 7.70
CA ILE A 72 -7.82 3.63 8.08
C ILE A 72 -9.34 3.60 8.24
N THR A 73 -10.02 2.91 7.33
CA THR A 73 -11.49 2.72 7.40
C THR A 73 -11.87 1.65 8.40
N ARG A 74 -11.07 0.60 8.52
CA ARG A 74 -11.20 -0.46 9.51
C ARG A 74 -9.89 -1.20 9.66
N SER A 75 -9.67 -1.75 10.86
CA SER A 75 -8.61 -2.70 11.14
C SER A 75 -9.21 -3.95 11.77
N VAL A 76 -8.76 -5.13 11.35
CA VAL A 76 -9.13 -6.41 11.95
C VAL A 76 -7.89 -7.27 12.14
N VAL A 77 -7.75 -7.81 13.34
CA VAL A 77 -6.70 -8.76 13.70
C VAL A 77 -7.28 -10.16 13.88
N PHE A 78 -6.89 -11.06 12.98
CA PHE A 78 -7.25 -12.47 13.07
C PHE A 78 -6.27 -13.19 14.00
N LEU A 79 -6.83 -13.85 15.02
CA LEU A 79 -6.06 -14.67 15.96
C LEU A 79 -5.86 -16.11 15.47
N GLU A 80 -6.73 -16.55 14.56
CA GLU A 80 -6.74 -17.89 14.00
C GLU A 80 -6.56 -17.85 12.48
N ASN A 81 -6.10 -18.96 11.90
CA ASN A 81 -5.88 -19.07 10.47
C ASN A 81 -7.20 -18.92 9.70
N ILE A 82 -7.14 -18.22 8.58
CA ILE A 82 -8.28 -18.00 7.70
C ILE A 82 -8.24 -19.06 6.60
N SER A 83 -9.34 -19.77 6.38
CA SER A 83 -9.43 -20.80 5.34
C SER A 83 -9.03 -20.24 3.96
N GLY A 84 -8.11 -20.94 3.30
CA GLY A 84 -7.59 -20.55 1.99
C GLY A 84 -6.50 -19.46 2.01
N ILE A 85 -6.10 -18.98 3.18
CA ILE A 85 -5.01 -18.00 3.34
C ILE A 85 -3.89 -18.59 4.20
N VAL A 86 -2.67 -18.64 3.66
CA VAL A 86 -1.48 -18.91 4.47
C VAL A 86 -1.10 -17.63 5.22
N SER A 87 -0.83 -17.75 6.51
CA SER A 87 -0.54 -16.60 7.39
C SER A 87 0.94 -16.30 7.53
N ASN A 88 1.81 -17.10 6.91
CA ASN A 88 3.26 -16.98 6.94
C ASN A 88 3.81 -16.72 5.53
N ALA A 89 4.61 -15.66 5.39
CA ALA A 89 5.14 -15.16 4.13
C ALA A 89 6.16 -16.09 3.48
N GLU A 90 6.96 -16.84 4.24
CA GLU A 90 7.89 -17.81 3.68
C GLU A 90 7.17 -18.99 2.99
N ASN A 91 5.94 -19.27 3.41
CA ASN A 91 5.07 -20.27 2.81
C ASN A 91 4.10 -19.68 1.76
N PHE A 92 4.21 -18.38 1.46
CA PHE A 92 3.35 -17.74 0.48
C PHE A 92 3.70 -18.26 -0.92
N PRO A 93 2.72 -18.81 -1.67
CA PRO A 93 2.99 -19.30 -3.02
C PRO A 93 3.41 -18.13 -3.92
N ILE A 94 4.48 -18.28 -4.68
CA ILE A 94 4.94 -17.27 -5.65
C ILE A 94 4.75 -17.84 -7.06
N GLY A 95 3.99 -17.12 -7.88
CA GLY A 95 3.68 -17.51 -9.25
C GLY A 95 2.65 -18.64 -9.39
N GLY A 96 2.15 -18.82 -10.62
CA GLY A 96 1.20 -19.89 -10.94
C GLY A 96 -0.21 -19.73 -10.34
N SER A 97 -1.00 -20.81 -10.43
CA SER A 97 -2.42 -20.82 -10.04
C SER A 97 -2.65 -20.75 -8.52
N SER A 98 -1.74 -21.31 -7.73
CA SER A 98 -1.81 -21.28 -6.25
C SER A 98 -1.65 -19.84 -5.74
N HIS A 99 -0.75 -19.06 -6.32
CA HIS A 99 -0.57 -17.64 -6.02
C HIS A 99 -1.83 -16.83 -6.31
N LEU A 100 -2.43 -17.01 -7.49
CA LEU A 100 -3.67 -16.30 -7.84
C LEU A 100 -4.82 -16.68 -6.90
N THR A 101 -4.95 -17.96 -6.56
CA THR A 101 -5.97 -18.45 -5.61
C THR A 101 -5.80 -17.80 -4.24
N MET A 102 -4.55 -17.67 -3.76
CA MET A 102 -4.21 -17.01 -2.51
C MET A 102 -4.61 -15.53 -2.52
N VAL A 103 -4.20 -14.79 -3.56
CA VAL A 103 -4.53 -13.37 -3.74
C VAL A 103 -6.05 -13.15 -3.80
N GLN A 104 -6.77 -14.00 -4.53
CA GLN A 104 -8.24 -13.93 -4.59
C GLN A 104 -8.89 -14.20 -3.23
N ALA A 105 -8.38 -15.16 -2.45
CA ALA A 105 -8.87 -15.43 -1.09
C ALA A 105 -8.63 -14.23 -0.16
N MET A 106 -7.46 -13.59 -0.24
CA MET A 106 -7.14 -12.37 0.50
C MET A 106 -8.08 -11.22 0.11
N LEU A 107 -8.27 -10.95 -1.18
CA LEU A 107 -9.20 -9.92 -1.65
C LEU A 107 -10.65 -10.18 -1.22
N LYS A 108 -11.11 -11.43 -1.30
CA LYS A 108 -12.44 -11.84 -0.83
C LYS A 108 -12.60 -11.58 0.67
N THR A 109 -11.56 -11.86 1.45
CA THR A 109 -11.52 -11.57 2.89
C THR A 109 -11.55 -10.07 3.14
N GLY A 110 -10.71 -9.30 2.44
CA GLY A 110 -10.68 -7.85 2.56
C GLY A 110 -12.02 -7.19 2.27
N ARG A 111 -12.67 -7.55 1.16
CA ARG A 111 -14.00 -7.03 0.78
C ARG A 111 -15.09 -7.36 1.80
N LYS A 112 -15.01 -8.53 2.46
CA LYS A 112 -15.93 -8.89 3.54
C LYS A 112 -15.73 -8.02 4.79
N VAL A 113 -14.48 -7.64 5.06
CA VAL A 113 -14.13 -6.82 6.24
C VAL A 113 -14.40 -5.33 5.98
N CYS A 114 -14.05 -4.82 4.81
CA CYS A 114 -14.16 -3.42 4.42
C CYS A 114 -14.74 -3.31 3.00
N GLN A 115 -16.03 -2.99 2.88
CA GLN A 115 -16.66 -2.88 1.55
C GLN A 115 -16.24 -1.63 0.77
N ASN A 116 -15.79 -0.58 1.47
CA ASN A 116 -15.54 0.75 0.91
C ASN A 116 -14.04 1.14 0.89
N ALA A 117 -13.14 0.17 0.98
CA ALA A 117 -11.70 0.43 0.96
C ALA A 117 -11.17 0.54 -0.46
N ASP A 118 -10.26 1.49 -0.68
CA ASP A 118 -9.53 1.68 -1.93
C ASP A 118 -8.37 0.67 -2.05
N VAL A 119 -7.74 0.32 -0.93
CA VAL A 119 -6.65 -0.67 -0.84
C VAL A 119 -6.79 -1.53 0.42
N TYR A 120 -6.44 -2.82 0.31
CA TYR A 120 -6.32 -3.74 1.42
C TYR A 120 -4.84 -3.97 1.74
N VAL A 121 -4.44 -3.71 2.98
CA VAL A 121 -3.08 -3.93 3.47
C VAL A 121 -3.10 -5.10 4.44
N PHE A 122 -2.38 -6.16 4.11
CA PHE A 122 -2.24 -7.33 4.94
C PHE A 122 -0.90 -7.32 5.66
N TYR A 123 -0.91 -7.40 6.98
CA TYR A 123 0.29 -7.69 7.78
C TYR A 123 0.35 -9.19 8.00
N MET A 124 1.47 -9.80 7.64
CA MET A 124 1.66 -11.25 7.61
C MET A 124 2.85 -11.68 8.48
N ASN A 125 2.77 -12.86 9.09
CA ASN A 125 3.92 -13.47 9.75
C ASN A 125 5.02 -13.77 8.73
N GLY A 126 6.26 -13.98 9.20
CA GLY A 126 7.40 -14.24 8.34
C GLY A 126 8.18 -12.99 7.97
N ASN A 127 9.40 -13.17 7.49
CA ASN A 127 10.37 -12.09 7.26
C ASN A 127 10.60 -11.81 5.77
N ARG A 128 10.14 -12.68 4.86
CA ARG A 128 10.29 -12.47 3.41
C ARG A 128 9.31 -13.32 2.63
N PHE A 129 9.05 -12.92 1.40
CA PHE A 129 8.42 -13.77 0.39
C PHE A 129 9.48 -14.59 -0.34
N GLY A 130 9.28 -15.90 -0.41
CA GLY A 130 10.13 -16.77 -1.24
C GLY A 130 11.58 -16.92 -0.75
N PRO A 131 12.44 -17.49 -1.61
CA PRO A 131 13.87 -17.59 -1.33
C PRO A 131 14.53 -16.21 -1.37
N VAL A 132 15.74 -16.10 -0.79
CA VAL A 132 16.60 -14.93 -0.99
C VAL A 132 17.00 -14.87 -2.46
N ASN A 133 16.93 -13.68 -3.06
CA ASN A 133 17.29 -13.46 -4.46
C ASN A 133 18.81 -13.61 -4.67
N PHE A 134 19.23 -13.70 -5.94
CA PHE A 134 20.64 -13.90 -6.31
C PHE A 134 21.56 -12.74 -5.87
N ASP A 135 20.99 -11.55 -5.71
CA ASP A 135 21.64 -10.33 -5.23
C ASP A 135 21.62 -10.18 -3.70
N TYR A 136 21.26 -11.25 -2.97
CA TYR A 136 21.04 -11.26 -1.52
C TYR A 136 19.87 -10.38 -1.03
N SER A 137 19.07 -9.82 -1.94
CA SER A 137 17.87 -9.07 -1.56
C SER A 137 16.75 -10.01 -1.11
N SER A 138 15.90 -9.50 -0.22
CA SER A 138 14.69 -10.19 0.25
C SER A 138 13.48 -9.33 -0.05
N THR A 139 12.42 -9.92 -0.61
CA THR A 139 11.15 -9.21 -0.81
C THR A 139 10.43 -9.08 0.53
N LEU A 140 10.44 -7.86 1.09
CA LEU A 140 9.86 -7.57 2.41
C LEU A 140 8.38 -7.19 2.33
N ALA A 141 7.95 -6.59 1.22
CA ALA A 141 6.57 -6.21 0.96
C ALA A 141 6.24 -6.41 -0.53
N VAL A 142 4.94 -6.49 -0.85
CA VAL A 142 4.46 -6.64 -2.23
C VAL A 142 3.23 -5.78 -2.44
N THR A 143 3.26 -4.93 -3.47
CA THR A 143 2.10 -4.27 -4.06
C THR A 143 1.68 -4.97 -5.35
N TYR A 144 0.39 -5.27 -5.49
CA TYR A 144 -0.14 -5.95 -6.67
C TYR A 144 -0.61 -4.97 -7.74
N ASN A 145 -0.12 -5.15 -8.97
CA ASN A 145 -0.48 -4.24 -10.07
C ASN A 145 -1.96 -4.35 -10.49
N SER A 146 -2.52 -5.56 -10.45
CA SER A 146 -3.88 -5.84 -10.94
C SER A 146 -4.93 -5.87 -9.84
N PHE A 147 -4.52 -5.70 -8.57
CA PHE A 147 -5.40 -5.87 -7.43
C PHE A 147 -5.10 -4.82 -6.36
N PRO A 148 -6.11 -4.30 -5.65
CA PRO A 148 -5.92 -3.33 -4.58
C PRO A 148 -5.39 -3.99 -3.30
N LEU A 149 -4.23 -4.64 -3.39
CA LEU A 149 -3.65 -5.49 -2.35
C LEU A 149 -2.19 -5.12 -2.13
N ILE A 150 -1.86 -4.87 -0.87
CA ILE A 150 -0.50 -4.73 -0.37
C ILE A 150 -0.30 -5.80 0.73
N ILE A 151 0.85 -6.45 0.75
CA ILE A 151 1.22 -7.40 1.80
C ILE A 151 2.54 -6.97 2.43
N MET A 152 2.56 -6.80 3.75
CA MET A 152 3.69 -6.40 4.58
C MET A 152 4.14 -7.58 5.44
N THR A 153 5.44 -7.89 5.46
CA THR A 153 6.01 -8.95 6.32
C THR A 153 6.38 -8.41 7.71
N ASN A 154 6.88 -9.27 8.59
CA ASN A 154 7.45 -8.87 9.88
C ASN A 154 8.80 -8.16 9.77
N ALA A 155 9.56 -8.40 8.70
CA ALA A 155 10.85 -7.75 8.50
C ALA A 155 10.73 -6.36 7.85
N SER A 156 9.53 -5.98 7.39
CA SER A 156 9.18 -4.62 7.00
C SER A 156 9.14 -3.65 8.19
N THR A 157 10.28 -3.47 8.88
CA THR A 157 10.34 -2.73 10.15
C THR A 157 10.45 -1.22 9.98
N ASP A 158 10.90 -0.77 8.80
CA ASP A 158 10.95 0.66 8.48
C ASP A 158 9.53 1.24 8.38
N GLU A 159 9.29 2.36 9.06
CA GLU A 159 7.96 2.98 9.12
C GLU A 159 7.50 3.61 7.79
N TYR A 160 8.44 3.94 6.91
CA TYR A 160 8.16 4.50 5.59
C TYR A 160 7.91 3.43 4.53
N LEU A 161 8.15 2.15 4.81
CA LEU A 161 7.96 1.09 3.82
C LEU A 161 6.51 0.96 3.36
N LEU A 162 5.52 1.13 4.26
CA LEU A 162 4.12 1.19 3.81
C LEU A 162 3.86 2.41 2.92
N ALA A 163 4.52 3.54 3.18
CA ALA A 163 4.36 4.74 2.37
C ALA A 163 4.89 4.55 0.95
N HIS A 164 5.98 3.77 0.79
CA HIS A 164 6.53 3.33 -0.49
C HIS A 164 5.53 2.45 -1.26
N GLU A 165 5.01 1.40 -0.62
CA GLU A 165 4.02 0.50 -1.26
C GLU A 165 2.73 1.22 -1.66
N LEU A 166 2.26 2.15 -0.83
CA LEU A 166 1.13 3.02 -1.18
C LEU A 166 1.45 3.90 -2.40
N GLY A 167 2.70 4.33 -2.56
CA GLY A 167 3.20 5.02 -3.75
C GLY A 167 3.05 4.18 -5.00
N HIS A 168 3.56 2.94 -4.99
CA HIS A 168 3.36 2.00 -6.10
C HIS A 168 1.89 1.81 -6.44
N PHE A 169 1.04 1.60 -5.43
CA PHE A 169 -0.40 1.44 -5.66
C PHE A 169 -1.00 2.67 -6.36
N MET A 170 -0.66 3.88 -5.93
CA MET A 170 -1.16 5.11 -6.54
C MET A 170 -0.61 5.34 -7.96
N PHE A 171 0.65 4.98 -8.23
CA PHE A 171 1.26 5.11 -9.55
C PHE A 171 0.69 4.10 -10.55
N ILE A 172 0.56 2.83 -10.18
CA ILE A 172 -0.01 1.80 -11.06
C ILE A 172 -1.49 2.08 -11.37
N THR A 173 -2.19 2.72 -10.45
CA THR A 173 -3.58 3.15 -10.64
C THR A 173 -3.71 4.52 -11.32
N ASN A 174 -2.62 5.11 -11.83
CA ASN A 174 -2.66 6.40 -12.52
C ASN A 174 -3.63 6.40 -13.72
N ARG A 175 -4.47 7.42 -13.82
CA ARG A 175 -5.55 7.48 -14.82
C ARG A 175 -5.07 7.61 -16.27
N PHE A 176 -3.85 8.09 -16.48
CA PHE A 176 -3.22 8.28 -17.78
C PHE A 176 -2.32 7.10 -18.20
N ASN A 177 -2.29 6.01 -17.42
CA ASN A 177 -1.37 4.87 -17.61
C ASN A 177 0.11 5.23 -17.48
N GLU A 178 0.43 6.37 -16.87
CA GLU A 178 1.80 6.72 -16.50
C GLU A 178 2.12 6.04 -15.17
N THR A 179 2.66 4.82 -15.21
CA THR A 179 2.89 4.00 -14.02
C THR A 179 4.28 4.14 -13.40
N ASP A 180 5.25 4.58 -14.18
CA ASP A 180 6.64 4.66 -13.74
C ASP A 180 6.85 5.81 -12.73
N ASP A 181 7.85 5.71 -11.88
CA ASP A 181 8.35 6.84 -11.13
C ASP A 181 8.81 7.97 -12.09
N PRO A 182 8.65 9.26 -11.72
CA PRO A 182 9.14 10.36 -12.56
C PRO A 182 10.65 10.35 -12.83
N GLU A 183 11.46 9.79 -11.91
CA GLU A 183 12.90 9.60 -12.11
C GLU A 183 13.30 8.14 -11.90
N PRO A 184 12.99 7.26 -12.88
CA PRO A 184 13.07 5.82 -12.70
C PRO A 184 14.51 5.33 -12.47
N PHE A 185 14.67 4.28 -11.67
CA PHE A 185 15.95 3.68 -11.29
C PHE A 185 16.75 3.21 -12.51
N HIS A 186 16.09 2.49 -13.43
CA HIS A 186 16.61 2.17 -14.75
C HIS A 186 15.47 1.71 -15.69
N GLU A 187 15.74 1.55 -17.00
CA GLU A 187 14.71 1.20 -18.01
C GLU A 187 13.92 -0.08 -17.71
N LEU A 188 14.52 -1.06 -17.02
CA LEU A 188 13.86 -2.32 -16.65
C LEU A 188 13.11 -2.27 -15.30
N ASP A 189 13.17 -1.14 -14.61
CA ASP A 189 12.56 -0.90 -13.30
C ASP A 189 12.07 0.54 -13.24
N GLY A 190 10.98 0.75 -13.98
CA GLY A 190 10.31 2.04 -14.05
C GLY A 190 9.62 2.41 -12.74
N ASN A 191 9.29 1.45 -11.85
CA ASN A 191 8.44 1.72 -10.70
C ASN A 191 9.18 2.34 -9.52
N HIS A 192 10.51 2.23 -9.48
CA HIS A 192 11.35 2.75 -8.41
C HIS A 192 12.13 3.98 -8.85
N ASN A 193 12.47 4.85 -7.90
CA ASN A 193 13.29 6.03 -8.14
C ASN A 193 14.79 5.68 -8.12
N ARG A 194 15.60 6.38 -8.94
CA ARG A 194 17.06 6.19 -9.00
C ARG A 194 17.86 6.68 -7.78
N THR A 195 17.30 7.56 -6.97
CA THR A 195 18.02 8.30 -5.93
C THR A 195 17.87 7.62 -4.57
N PRO A 196 18.96 7.19 -3.90
CA PRO A 196 18.86 6.49 -2.60
C PRO A 196 18.13 7.25 -1.48
N SER A 197 18.12 8.58 -1.50
CA SER A 197 17.38 9.38 -0.52
C SER A 197 15.87 9.43 -0.76
N ASN A 198 15.39 9.00 -1.93
CA ASN A 198 13.99 9.09 -2.32
C ASN A 198 13.18 7.92 -1.75
N LEU A 199 11.95 8.20 -1.30
CA LEU A 199 11.01 7.22 -0.77
C LEU A 199 10.79 6.05 -1.73
N MET A 200 10.74 6.31 -3.04
CA MET A 200 10.47 5.29 -4.05
C MET A 200 11.74 4.52 -4.48
N PHE A 201 12.89 4.73 -3.83
CA PHE A 201 14.08 3.91 -4.04
C PHE A 201 13.84 2.46 -3.54
N PRO A 202 14.30 1.41 -4.25
CA PRO A 202 13.85 0.03 -4.02
C PRO A 202 14.38 -0.62 -2.73
N THR A 203 15.40 -0.04 -2.10
CA THR A 203 16.10 -0.66 -0.97
C THR A 203 16.05 0.26 0.26
N PRO A 204 15.13 -0.01 1.21
CA PRO A 204 14.92 0.84 2.39
C PRO A 204 16.15 1.05 3.26
N GLU A 205 17.10 0.11 3.26
CA GLU A 205 18.34 0.19 4.02
C GLU A 205 19.23 1.39 3.62
N PHE A 206 19.03 1.95 2.42
CA PHE A 206 19.73 3.15 1.96
C PHE A 206 18.94 4.44 2.17
N TRP A 207 17.70 4.37 2.65
CA TRP A 207 16.94 5.56 2.96
C TRP A 207 17.57 6.30 4.16
N PRO A 208 17.55 7.64 4.14
CA PRO A 208 17.81 8.41 5.35
C PRO A 208 16.69 8.18 6.36
N ILE A 209 16.89 8.66 7.60
CA ILE A 209 15.89 8.56 8.69
C ILE A 209 14.50 9.05 8.25
N VAL A 210 14.45 10.05 7.37
CA VAL A 210 13.22 10.50 6.70
C VAL A 210 13.52 10.60 5.22
N PRO A 211 13.00 9.70 4.37
CA PRO A 211 13.19 9.78 2.93
C PRO A 211 12.49 10.99 2.32
N GLU A 212 12.91 11.34 1.11
CA GLU A 212 12.40 12.46 0.33
C GLU A 212 11.31 11.99 -0.64
N ILE A 213 10.35 12.86 -0.94
CA ILE A 213 9.42 12.66 -2.05
C ILE A 213 9.28 13.97 -2.82
N THR A 214 9.25 13.88 -4.15
CA THR A 214 9.19 15.06 -5.02
C THR A 214 7.77 15.56 -5.18
N SER A 215 7.63 16.84 -5.51
CA SER A 215 6.34 17.44 -5.88
C SER A 215 5.69 16.73 -7.07
N GLU A 216 6.50 16.22 -8.00
CA GLU A 216 6.02 15.49 -9.18
C GLU A 216 5.48 14.11 -8.80
N GLN A 217 6.14 13.40 -7.90
CA GLN A 217 5.63 12.13 -7.35
C GLN A 217 4.28 12.33 -6.64
N ILE A 218 4.13 13.38 -5.82
CA ILE A 218 2.84 13.71 -5.18
C ILE A 218 1.77 14.05 -6.23
N HIS A 219 2.12 14.88 -7.23
CA HIS A 219 1.20 15.21 -8.31
C HIS A 219 0.76 13.98 -9.10
N LYS A 220 1.69 13.08 -9.39
CA LYS A 220 1.41 11.81 -10.08
C LYS A 220 0.50 10.91 -9.26
N ALA A 221 0.74 10.77 -7.96
CA ALA A 221 -0.13 10.02 -7.06
C ALA A 221 -1.55 10.58 -7.01
N LEU A 222 -1.71 11.90 -6.98
CA LEU A 222 -3.02 12.57 -7.04
C LEU A 222 -3.79 12.30 -8.34
N ASN A 223 -3.12 11.86 -9.41
CA ASN A 223 -3.76 11.42 -10.65
C ASN A 223 -4.18 9.93 -10.65
N SER A 224 -4.10 9.24 -9.51
CA SER A 224 -4.66 7.90 -9.37
C SER A 224 -6.16 7.87 -9.62
N ARG A 225 -6.63 6.88 -10.38
CA ARG A 225 -8.06 6.62 -10.69
C ARG A 225 -8.92 6.49 -9.42
N VAL A 226 -8.33 6.06 -8.30
CA VAL A 226 -9.05 5.86 -7.04
C VAL A 226 -9.68 7.16 -6.53
N PHE A 227 -9.14 8.32 -6.91
CA PHE A 227 -9.65 9.63 -6.52
C PHE A 227 -10.74 10.18 -7.44
N TYR A 228 -11.02 9.54 -8.57
CA TYR A 228 -11.95 10.04 -9.60
C TYR A 228 -13.12 9.07 -9.89
N SER A 229 -13.45 8.22 -8.91
CA SER A 229 -14.49 7.19 -8.99
C SER A 229 -15.88 7.71 -8.64
#